data_AF-A0A5E4YQM0-F1
#
_entry.id   AF-A0A5E4YQM0-F1
#
_cell.length_a   1.000
_cell.length_b   1.000
_cell.length_c   1.000
_cell.angle_alpha   90.00
_cell.angle_beta   90.00
_cell.angle_gamma   90.00
#
_symmetry.space_group_name_H-M   'P 1'
#
loop_
_entity.id
_entity.type
_entity.pdbx_description
1 polymer ?
#
loop_
_entity_poly.entity_id
_entity_poly.type
_entity_poly.pdbx_seq_one_letter_code
_entity_poly.pdbx_strand_id
1 'polypeptide(L)' 'MYPVVFFDALRVKIREDAVVRNKAVYLAQGILPDGTRDILGLRIENAEGAKFLMAA' A
#
# COMPACT_ATOMS: atom_id res chain seq x y z
N MET A 1 -1.12 -16.86 -10.41
CA MET A 1 -1.17 -15.71 -11.35
C MET A 1 -2.33 -14.84 -10.94
N TYR A 2 -2.11 -13.54 -10.74
CA TYR A 2 -3.16 -12.60 -10.35
C TYR A 2 -3.74 -11.93 -11.60
N PRO A 3 -4.97 -12.26 -12.05
CA PRO A 3 -5.61 -11.59 -13.18
C PRO A 3 -5.76 -10.08 -13.00
N VAL A 4 -5.90 -9.61 -11.76
CA VAL A 4 -6.05 -8.19 -11.43
C VAL A 4 -5.21 -7.86 -10.20
N VAL A 5 -4.55 -6.70 -10.22
CA VAL A 5 -3.83 -6.13 -9.08
C VAL A 5 -4.32 -4.70 -8.85
N PHE A 6 -4.72 -4.40 -7.62
CA PHE A 6 -5.10 -3.07 -7.17
C PHE A 6 -3.97 -2.41 -6.39
N PHE A 7 -3.81 -1.12 -6.63
CA PHE A 7 -2.91 -0.26 -5.87
C PHE A 7 -3.74 0.84 -5.19
N ASP A 8 -3.58 0.95 -3.88
CA ASP A 8 -4.23 1.97 -3.07
C ASP A 8 -3.18 2.77 -2.27
N ALA A 9 -3.54 4.01 -1.94
CA ALA A 9 -2.72 4.95 -1.18
C ALA A 9 -3.60 5.65 -0.14
N LEU A 10 -3.44 5.25 1.13
CA LEU A 10 -4.17 5.83 2.25
C LEU A 10 -3.28 6.81 3.02
N ARG A 11 -3.78 8.02 3.27
CA ARG A 11 -3.08 8.98 4.12
C ARG A 11 -3.54 8.83 5.57
N VAL A 12 -2.64 8.38 6.43
CA VAL A 12 -2.93 8.07 7.84
C VAL A 12 -2.11 8.94 8.78
N LYS A 13 -2.68 9.27 9.94
CA LYS A 13 -1.98 9.95 11.02
C LYS A 13 -1.31 8.89 11.91
N ILE A 14 0.02 8.86 11.91
CA ILE A 14 0.81 7.93 12.71
C ILE A 14 1.57 8.72 13.77
N ARG A 15 1.53 8.27 15.02
CA ARG A 15 2.33 8.84 16.11
C ARG A 15 3.71 8.18 16.12
N GLU A 16 4.75 8.99 15.98
CA GLU A 16 6.15 8.59 16.01
C GLU A 16 6.93 9.64 16.81
N ASP A 17 7.78 9.20 17.76
CA ASP A 17 8.55 10.09 18.64
C ASP A 17 7.71 11.18 19.33
N ALA A 18 6.56 10.79 19.90
CA ALA A 18 5.56 11.66 20.54
C ALA A 18 4.91 12.71 19.60
N VAL A 19 5.22 12.72 18.31
CA VAL A 19 4.64 13.63 17.32
C VAL A 19 3.74 12.86 16.35
N VAL A 20 2.55 13.40 16.06
CA VAL A 20 1.64 12.82 15.06
C VAL A 20 2.00 13.39 13.70
N ARG A 21 2.36 12.52 12.75
CA ARG A 21 2.70 12.87 11.37
C ARG A 21 1.73 12.22 10.39
N ASN A 22 1.45 12.91 9.29
CA ASN A 22 0.74 12.30 8.17
C ASN A 22 1.73 11.44 7.38
N LYS A 23 1.43 10.15 7.24
CA LYS A 23 2.19 9.21 6.40
C LYS A 23 1.27 8.64 5.32
N ALA A 24 1.85 8.29 4.19
CA ALA A 24 1.17 7.59 3.11
C ALA A 24 1.38 6.08 3.30
N VAL A 25 0.31 5.30 3.22
CA VAL A 25 0.35 3.84 3.28
C VAL A 25 -0.08 3.32 1.91
N TYR A 26 0.82 2.59 1.27
CA TYR A 26 0.59 1.96 -0.01
C TYR A 26 0.27 0.49 0.17
N LEU A 27 -0.78 0.05 -0.52
CA LEU A 27 -1.24 -1.33 -0.51
C LEU A 27 -1.24 -1.88 -1.93
N ALA A 28 -0.66 -3.08 -2.12
CA ALA A 28 -0.82 -3.88 -3.32
C ALA A 28 -1.68 -5.10 -2.99
N GLN A 29 -2.82 -5.25 -3.69
CA GLN A 29 -3.74 -6.37 -3.51
C GLN A 29 -3.94 -7.10 -4.84
N GLY A 30 -3.65 -8.40 -4.86
CA GLY A 30 -3.90 -9.28 -5.99
C GLY A 30 -5.23 -10.01 -5.83
N ILE A 31 -5.92 -10.22 -6.94
CA ILE A 31 -7.11 -11.07 -7.01
C ILE A 31 -6.75 -12.35 -7.73
N LEU A 32 -7.01 -13.51 -7.11
CA LEU A 32 -6.86 -14.81 -7.73
C LEU A 32 -8.01 -15.12 -8.69
N PRO A 33 -7.86 -16.09 -9.62
CA PRO A 33 -8.92 -16.43 -10.57
C PRO A 33 -10.25 -16.87 -9.95
N ASP A 34 -10.23 -17.35 -8.71
CA ASP A 34 -11.42 -17.73 -7.93
C ASP A 34 -12.05 -16.54 -7.18
N GLY A 35 -11.48 -15.34 -7.32
CA GLY A 35 -11.94 -14.11 -6.65
C GLY A 35 -11.35 -13.88 -5.27
N THR A 36 -10.52 -14.80 -4.76
CA THR A 36 -9.83 -14.65 -3.48
C THR A 36 -8.84 -13.47 -3.55
N ARG A 37 -8.75 -12.69 -2.46
CA ARG A 37 -7.90 -11.49 -2.40
C ARG A 37 -6.67 -11.75 -1.54
N ASP A 38 -5.50 -11.52 -2.12
CA ASP A 38 -4.22 -11.61 -1.43
C ASP A 38 -3.58 -10.23 -1.28
N ILE A 39 -2.98 -10.00 -0.11
CA ILE A 39 -2.16 -8.81 0.12
C ILE A 39 -0.74 -9.13 -0.34
N LEU A 40 -0.32 -8.49 -1.42
CA LEU A 40 0.99 -8.70 -2.04
C LEU A 40 2.07 -7.89 -1.34
N GLY A 41 1.70 -6.74 -0.76
CA GLY A 41 2.63 -5.91 -0.03
C GLY A 41 1.99 -4.68 0.60
N LEU A 42 2.63 -4.21 1.68
CA LEU A 42 2.32 -2.97 2.35
C LEU A 42 3.60 -2.15 2.52
N ARG A 43 3.52 -0.85 2.28
CA ARG A 43 4.61 0.10 2.47
C ARG A 43 4.09 1.37 3.14
N ILE A 44 4.89 1.96 4.03
CA ILE A 44 4.56 3.19 4.74
C ILE A 44 5.65 4.20 4.43
N GLU A 45 5.26 5.35 3.87
CA GLU A 45 6.18 6.38 3.43
C GLU A 45 5.82 7.74 4.05
N ASN A 46 6.82 8.59 4.20
CA ASN A 46 6.63 9.93 4.79
C ASN A 46 5.99 10.94 3.83
N ALA A 47 6.07 10.69 2.51
CA ALA A 47 5.52 11.56 1.47
C ALA A 47 4.82 10.72 0.39
N GLU A 48 3.90 11.34 -0.35
CA GLU A 48 3.24 10.67 -1.46
C GLU A 48 4.18 10.53 -2.67
N GLY A 49 4.33 9.31 -3.18
CA GLY A 49 5.05 8.99 -4.42
C GLY A 49 4.80 7.55 -4.87
N ALA A 50 4.55 7.34 -6.16
CA ALA A 50 4.30 6.00 -6.73
C ALA A 50 5.58 5.27 -7.17
N LYS A 51 6.76 5.89 -6.98
CA LYS A 51 8.05 5.37 -7.45
C LYS A 51 8.35 3.97 -6.89
N PHE A 52 7.77 3.63 -5.74
CA PHE A 52 8.03 2.39 -5.00
C PHE A 52 7.11 1.24 -5.40
N LEU A 53 6.03 1.50 -6.14
CA LEU A 53 5.07 0.49 -6.60
C LEU A 53 5.52 -0.22 -7.90
N MET A 54 6.58 0.26 -8.55
CA MET A 54 7.07 -0.24 -9.85
C MET A 54 7.94 -1.51 -9.78
N ALA A 55 8.11 -2.12 -8.61
CA ALA A 55 9.03 -3.24 -8.39
C ALA A 55 8.35 -4.59 -8.06
N ALA A 56 7.05 -4.73 -8.35
CA ALA A 56 6.30 -5.97 -8.16
C ALA A 56 6.10 -6.73 -9.48
#